data_AF-A0A9D8DWG2-F1
#
_entry.id   AF-A0A9D8DWG2-F1
#
_cell.length_a   1.000
_cell.length_b   1.000
_cell.length_c   1.000
_cell.angle_alpha   90.00
_cell.angle_beta   90.00
_cell.angle_gamma   90.00
#
_symmetry.space_group_name_H-M   'P 1'
#
loop_
_entity.id
_entity.type
_entity.pdbx_description
1 polymer ?
#
loop_
_entity_poly.entity_id
_entity_poly.type
_entity_poly.pdbx_seq_one_letter_code
_entity_poly.pdbx_strand_id
1 'polypeptide(L)'
;MLKYLSHPRWLWWHLLSLAVTFGFTRLGFWQWERRLRQIDEQTSVVDWQNTLYAFQWWVFAGFVVWFWWKFISDSYRLNELEKNEIRNN
;
A
#
# COMPACT_ATOMS: atom_id res chain seq x y z
N MET A 1 -3.82 33.99 -7.63
CA MET A 1 -4.76 32.90 -7.92
C MET A 1 -4.13 31.49 -7.99
N LEU A 2 -2.80 31.32 -8.10
CA LEU A 2 -2.17 30.00 -8.22
C LEU A 2 -1.79 29.28 -6.90
N LYS A 3 -2.10 29.87 -5.74
CA LYS A 3 -1.61 29.38 -4.43
C LYS A 3 -2.47 28.26 -3.80
N TYR A 4 -3.62 27.95 -4.38
CA TYR A 4 -4.59 26.95 -3.86
C TYR A 4 -4.48 25.57 -4.53
N LEU A 5 -3.70 25.46 -5.62
CA LEU A 5 -3.50 24.20 -6.35
C LEU A 5 -2.46 23.29 -5.70
N SER A 6 -1.74 23.78 -4.69
CA SER A 6 -0.73 23.04 -3.94
C SER A 6 -1.25 22.60 -2.57
N HIS A 7 -2.49 22.10 -2.48
CA HIS A 7 -2.92 21.43 -1.25
C HIS A 7 -2.01 20.21 -1.03
N PRO A 8 -1.07 20.22 -0.05
CA PRO A 8 0.04 19.25 0.01
C PRO A 8 -0.40 17.86 0.44
N ARG A 9 -1.69 17.67 0.72
CA ARG A 9 -2.26 16.46 1.32
C ARG A 9 -2.12 15.25 0.40
N TRP A 10 -2.17 15.45 -0.92
CA TRP A 10 -1.99 14.38 -1.91
C TRP A 10 -0.53 13.92 -2.07
N LEU A 11 0.43 14.78 -1.77
CA LEU A 11 1.85 14.41 -1.81
C LEU A 11 2.20 13.43 -0.69
N TRP A 12 1.64 13.63 0.50
CA TRP A 12 1.75 12.69 1.63
C TRP A 12 1.21 11.31 1.29
N TRP A 13 0.11 11.29 0.53
CA TRP A 13 -0.54 10.08 0.07
C TRP A 13 0.33 9.29 -0.93
N HIS A 14 1.06 9.96 -1.83
CA HIS A 14 2.06 9.31 -2.69
C HIS A 14 3.30 8.83 -1.92
N LEU A 15 3.79 9.64 -0.98
CA LEU A 15 4.91 9.24 -0.13
C LEU A 15 4.55 8.02 0.73
N LEU A 16 3.32 7.94 1.22
CA LEU A 16 2.81 6.79 1.96
C LEU A 16 2.77 5.54 1.08
N SER A 17 2.24 5.61 -0.14
CA SER A 17 2.18 4.43 -1.01
C SER A 17 3.57 3.95 -1.41
N LEU A 18 4.51 4.86 -1.67
CA LEU A 18 5.92 4.55 -1.90
C LEU A 18 6.57 3.91 -0.67
N ALA A 19 6.34 4.46 0.52
CA ALA A 19 6.89 3.94 1.77
C ALA A 19 6.36 2.53 2.08
N VAL A 20 5.06 2.29 1.89
CA VAL A 20 4.41 0.99 2.07
C VAL A 20 4.95 -0.01 1.04
N THR A 21 4.96 0.35 -0.24
CA THR A 21 5.49 -0.53 -1.30
C THR A 21 6.94 -0.91 -0.99
N PHE A 22 7.78 0.07 -0.65
CA PHE A 22 9.18 -0.18 -0.29
C PHE A 22 9.33 -1.06 0.95
N GLY A 23 8.53 -0.82 2.00
CA GLY A 23 8.54 -1.60 3.23
C GLY A 23 8.17 -3.06 2.99
N PHE A 24 7.11 -3.32 2.23
CA PHE A 24 6.66 -4.67 1.92
C PHE A 24 7.60 -5.41 0.96
N THR A 25 8.13 -4.74 -0.08
CA THR A 25 9.16 -5.33 -0.95
C THR A 25 10.41 -5.69 -0.15
N ARG A 26 10.84 -4.84 0.78
CA ARG A 26 12.02 -5.11 1.62
C ARG A 26 11.81 -6.24 2.62
N LEU A 27 10.61 -6.38 3.19
CA LEU A 27 10.24 -7.50 4.05
C LEU A 27 10.20 -8.82 3.28
N GLY A 28 9.58 -8.84 2.10
CA GLY A 28 9.56 -10.02 1.23
C GLY A 28 10.97 -10.46 0.81
N PHE A 29 11.83 -9.50 0.45
CA PHE A 29 13.23 -9.77 0.09
C PHE A 29 14.03 -10.31 1.28
N TRP A 30 13.86 -9.75 2.47
CA TRP A 30 14.52 -10.23 3.68
C TRP A 30 14.09 -11.67 4.04
N GLN A 31 12.81 -11.99 3.87
CA GLN A 31 12.30 -13.33 4.14
C GLN A 31 12.84 -14.36 3.13
N TRP A 32 12.95 -13.97 1.85
CA TRP A 32 13.60 -14.76 0.80
C TRP A 32 15.08 -15.00 1.09
N GLU A 33 15.82 -13.96 1.47
CA GLU A 33 17.24 -14.03 1.81
C GLU A 33 17.48 -14.88 3.07
N ARG A 34 16.59 -14.81 4.07
CA ARG A 34 16.62 -15.72 5.22
C ARG A 34 16.40 -17.17 4.83
N ARG A 35 15.49 -17.47 3.89
CA ARG A 35 15.27 -18.85 3.44
C ARG A 35 16.50 -19.44 2.77
N LEU A 36 17.16 -18.68 1.90
CA LEU A 36 18.35 -19.18 1.20
C LEU A 36 19.46 -19.58 2.19
N ARG A 37 19.59 -18.85 3.31
CA ARG A 37 20.52 -19.21 4.40
C ARG A 37 20.09 -20.45 5.19
N GLN A 38 18.79 -20.69 5.33
CA GLN A 38 18.25 -21.80 6.11
C GLN A 38 18.19 -23.12 5.32
N ILE A 39 18.09 -23.04 3.99
CA ILE A 39 18.10 -24.21 3.08
C ILE A 39 19.48 -24.88 3.05
N ASP A 40 20.57 -24.13 3.23
CA ASP A 40 21.95 -24.66 3.22
C ASP A 40 22.23 -25.64 4.38
N GLU A 41 21.44 -25.57 5.45
CA GLU A 41 21.64 -26.35 6.68
C GLU A 41 20.60 -27.48 6.86
N GLN A 42 19.43 -27.41 6.19
CA GLN A 42 18.31 -28.34 6.40
C GLN A 42 17.86 -29.01 5.11
N THR A 43 17.93 -30.34 5.08
CA THR A 43 17.47 -31.27 4.02
C THR A 43 16.21 -30.79 3.29
N SER A 44 16.35 -30.65 1.98
CA SER A 44 15.40 -30.24 0.92
C SER A 44 13.91 -30.60 1.07
N VAL A 45 13.20 -29.97 2.01
CA VAL A 45 11.74 -29.91 2.00
C VAL A 45 11.33 -28.47 1.73
N VAL A 46 10.72 -28.23 0.57
CA VAL A 46 10.19 -26.90 0.22
C VAL A 46 9.05 -26.56 1.18
N ASP A 47 9.29 -25.62 2.09
CA ASP A 47 8.28 -25.13 3.01
C ASP A 47 7.31 -24.18 2.30
N TRP A 48 6.23 -24.77 1.79
CA TRP A 48 5.19 -24.05 1.08
C TRP A 48 4.42 -23.07 1.99
N GLN A 49 4.33 -23.33 3.30
CA GLN A 49 3.65 -22.41 4.24
C GLN A 49 4.39 -21.09 4.29
N ASN A 50 5.69 -21.15 4.50
CA ASN A 50 6.51 -19.96 4.55
C ASN A 50 6.42 -19.23 3.20
N THR A 51 6.48 -19.95 2.07
CA THR A 51 6.33 -19.37 0.72
C THR A 51 5.02 -18.62 0.52
N LEU A 52 3.91 -19.17 1.03
CA LEU A 52 2.63 -18.48 1.05
C LEU A 52 2.64 -17.26 1.97
N TYR A 53 3.30 -17.30 3.13
CA TYR A 53 3.49 -16.13 3.99
C TYR A 53 4.25 -14.99 3.29
N ALA A 54 5.31 -15.32 2.54
CA ALA A 54 6.04 -14.31 1.77
C ALA A 54 5.11 -13.64 0.75
N PHE A 55 4.24 -14.42 0.08
CA PHE A 55 3.26 -13.89 -0.87
C PHE A 55 2.14 -13.09 -0.20
N GLN A 56 1.74 -13.47 1.01
CA GLN A 56 0.73 -12.77 1.82
C GLN A 56 1.09 -11.29 2.04
N TRP A 57 2.37 -10.99 2.26
CA TRP A 57 2.86 -9.61 2.36
C TRP A 57 2.58 -8.80 1.09
N TRP A 58 2.70 -9.41 -0.10
CA TRP A 58 2.43 -8.74 -1.37
C TRP A 58 0.94 -8.49 -1.58
N VAL A 59 0.09 -9.43 -1.14
CA VAL A 59 -1.37 -9.26 -1.15
C VAL A 59 -1.80 -8.10 -0.24
N PHE A 60 -1.24 -8.00 0.97
CA PHE A 60 -1.54 -6.89 1.88
C PHE A 60 -1.04 -5.55 1.34
N ALA A 61 0.15 -5.50 0.73
CA ALA A 61 0.63 -4.28 0.07
C ALA A 61 -0.34 -3.81 -1.02
N GLY A 62 -0.82 -4.74 -1.86
CA GLY A 62 -1.85 -4.46 -2.86
C GLY A 62 -3.16 -3.96 -2.25
N PHE A 63 -3.58 -4.55 -1.13
CA PHE A 63 -4.80 -4.15 -0.42
C PHE A 63 -4.71 -2.72 0.12
N VAL A 64 -3.55 -2.31 0.65
CA VAL A 64 -3.32 -0.94 1.13
C VAL A 64 -3.37 0.06 -0.02
N VAL A 65 -2.77 -0.26 -1.17
CA VAL A 65 -2.82 0.60 -2.36
C VAL A 65 -4.26 0.75 -2.88
N TRP A 66 -5.02 -0.35 -2.92
CA TRP A 66 -6.43 -0.32 -3.31
C TRP A 66 -7.28 0.51 -2.32
N PHE A 67 -7.09 0.30 -1.02
CA PHE A 67 -7.80 1.04 0.01
C PHE A 67 -7.49 2.54 -0.05
N TRP A 68 -6.23 2.89 -0.31
CA TRP A 68 -5.79 4.26 -0.50
C TRP A 68 -6.48 4.93 -1.69
N TRP A 69 -6.53 4.25 -2.84
CA TRP A 69 -7.23 4.77 -4.02
C TRP A 69 -8.73 4.97 -3.74
N LYS A 70 -9.35 4.00 -3.04
CA LYS A 70 -10.76 4.06 -2.65
C LYS A 70 -11.04 5.22 -1.70
N PHE A 71 -10.21 5.42 -0.67
CA PHE A 71 -10.33 6.51 0.31
C PHE A 71 -10.24 7.89 -0.36
N ILE A 72 -9.30 8.04 -1.30
CA ILE A 72 -9.15 9.26 -2.08
C ILE A 72 -10.38 9.53 -2.94
N SER A 73 -10.86 8.52 -3.68
CA SER A 73 -12.07 8.66 -4.50
C SER A 73 -13.29 9.02 -3.67
N ASP A 74 -13.40 8.48 -2.46
CA ASP A 74 -14.51 8.74 -1.55
C ASP A 74 -14.47 10.19 -1.02
N SER A 75 -13.27 10.69 -0.69
CA SER A 75 -13.07 12.07 -0.26
C SER A 75 -13.52 13.09 -1.32
N TYR A 76 -13.35 12.79 -2.60
CA TYR A 76 -13.83 13.67 -3.67
C TYR A 76 -15.36 13.70 -3.78
N ARG A 77 -16.02 12.54 -3.63
CA ARG A 77 -17.49 12.44 -3.73
C ARG A 77 -18.17 13.20 -2.59
N LEU A 78 -17.64 13.15 -1.37
CA LEU A 78 -18.22 13.84 -0.21
C LEU A 78 -18.22 15.37 -0.37
N ASN A 79 -17.12 15.95 -0.87
CA ASN A 79 -17.02 17.40 -1.08
C ASN A 79 -17.98 17.91 -2.17
N GLU A 80 -18.29 17.08 -3.17
CA GLU A 80 -19.22 17.43 -4.23
C GLU A 80 -20.67 17.45 -3.76
N LEU A 81 -21.05 16.50 -2.89
CA LEU A 81 -22.35 16.48 -2.23
C LEU A 81 -22.57 17.72 -1.37
N GLU A 82 -21.60 18.07 -0.52
CA GLU A 82 -21.66 19.26 0.35
C GLU A 82 -21.80 20.55 -0.48
N LYS A 83 -21.03 20.70 -1.57
CA LYS A 83 -21.16 21.85 -2.48
C LYS A 83 -22.52 21.94 -3.17
N ASN A 84 -23.10 20.79 -3.54
CA ASN A 84 -24.41 20.75 -4.19
C ASN A 84 -25.53 21.11 -3.23
N GLU A 85 -25.44 20.66 -1.98
CA GLU A 85 -26.38 21.00 -0.91
C GLU A 85 -26.36 22.50 -0.60
N ILE A 86 -25.18 23.11 -0.43
CA ILE A 86 -25.02 24.56 -0.19
C ILE A 86 -25.55 25.41 -1.37
N ARG A 87 -25.45 24.90 -2.60
CA ARG A 87 -25.91 25.62 -3.80
C ARG A 87 -27.42 25.52 -4.02
N ASN A 88 -28.07 24.44 -3.56
CA ASN A 88 -29.51 24.22 -3.70
C ASN A 88 -30.34 24.79 -2.54
N ASN A 89 -29.68 25.30 -1.49
CA ASN A 89 -30.29 25.95 -0.34
C ASN A 89 -30.05 27.47 -0.40
#